data_AF-A0A7I8MLV4-F1
#
_entry.id   AF-A0A7I8MLV4-F1
#
_cell.length_a   1.000
_cell.length_b   1.000
_cell.length_c   1.000
_cell.angle_alpha   90.00
_cell.angle_beta   90.00
_cell.angle_gamma   90.00
#
_symmetry.space_group_name_H-M   'P 1'
#
loop_
_entity.id
_entity.type
_entity.pdbx_description
1 polymer ?
#
loop_
_entity_poly.entity_id
_entity_poly.type
_entity_poly.pdbx_seq_one_letter_code
_entity_poly.pdbx_strand_id
1 'polypeptide(L)'
;MRKSAIESHQKRDENNTSTSPDGETFPLPAASDYDMENRRLQKLAKEQRLMGREVVVVMGVGFVGAVMAGVVADSTDRETGEPNYFVIGMQRPSPRSYWKIPYLNRGVAPVEAEDPEVAPLIERNVKEKQTLTASFSFEALALADVVVVDVQCDYYTRMPWAMCETVTRISKPWKTA
;
A
#
# COMPACT_ATOMS: atom_id res chain seq x y z
N MET A 1 -34.79 -10.09 -32.75
CA MET A 1 -34.93 -10.65 -31.39
C MET A 1 -33.59 -10.57 -30.69
N ARG A 2 -33.51 -9.78 -29.62
CA ARG A 2 -32.30 -9.57 -28.81
C ARG A 2 -31.96 -10.85 -28.04
N LYS A 3 -30.74 -11.37 -28.16
CA LYS A 3 -30.16 -12.23 -27.13
C LYS A 3 -29.31 -11.34 -26.25
N SER A 4 -29.77 -11.17 -25.02
CA SER A 4 -29.21 -10.33 -23.98
C SER A 4 -27.78 -10.73 -23.63
N ALA A 5 -26.96 -9.71 -23.42
CA ALA A 5 -25.64 -9.84 -22.82
C ALA A 5 -25.73 -10.64 -21.51
N ILE A 6 -24.86 -11.64 -21.39
CA ILE A 6 -24.59 -12.31 -20.12
C ILE A 6 -23.60 -11.39 -19.39
N GLU A 7 -24.12 -10.47 -18.60
CA GLU A 7 -23.33 -9.83 -17.55
C GLU A 7 -23.15 -10.87 -16.45
N SER A 8 -22.01 -11.55 -16.44
CA SER A 8 -21.57 -12.34 -15.30
C SER A 8 -21.24 -11.38 -14.15
N HIS A 9 -22.26 -10.95 -13.42
CA HIS A 9 -22.08 -10.36 -12.10
C HIS A 9 -21.50 -11.45 -11.19
N GLN A 10 -20.17 -11.45 -11.02
CA GLN A 10 -19.50 -12.26 -10.02
C GLN A 10 -20.05 -11.84 -8.65
N LYS A 11 -20.89 -12.72 -8.08
CA LYS A 11 -21.54 -12.51 -6.80
C LYS A 11 -20.45 -12.43 -5.72
N ARG A 12 -20.42 -11.35 -4.93
CA ARG A 12 -19.52 -11.22 -3.78
C ARG A 12 -19.85 -12.33 -2.78
N ASP A 13 -18.87 -13.15 -2.43
CA ASP A 13 -19.01 -14.13 -1.34
C ASP A 13 -19.16 -13.37 -0.02
N GLU A 14 -20.34 -13.46 0.59
CA GLU A 14 -20.71 -12.77 1.85
C GLU A 14 -19.82 -13.18 3.03
N ASN A 15 -19.11 -14.31 2.93
CA ASN A 15 -18.19 -14.81 3.96
C ASN A 15 -16.73 -14.36 3.78
N ASN A 16 -16.41 -13.58 2.75
CA ASN A 16 -15.03 -13.20 2.44
C ASN A 16 -14.73 -11.75 2.87
N THR A 17 -14.77 -11.50 4.17
CA THR A 17 -14.53 -10.19 4.77
C THR A 17 -13.25 -10.17 5.61
N SER A 18 -12.80 -8.96 5.93
CA SER A 18 -11.71 -8.69 6.85
C SER A 18 -12.18 -7.72 7.91
N THR A 19 -12.00 -8.07 9.18
CA THR A 19 -12.48 -7.28 10.32
C THR A 19 -11.29 -6.71 11.08
N SER A 20 -11.34 -5.41 11.37
CA SER A 20 -10.35 -4.71 12.17
C SER A 20 -10.51 -5.01 13.67
N PRO A 21 -9.50 -4.69 14.50
CA PRO A 21 -9.57 -4.93 15.96
C PRO A 21 -10.74 -4.25 16.67
N ASP A 22 -11.23 -3.12 16.15
CA ASP A 22 -12.40 -2.37 16.66
C ASP A 22 -13.75 -2.88 16.12
N GLY A 23 -13.75 -3.91 15.27
CA GLY A 23 -14.95 -4.57 14.74
C GLY A 23 -15.47 -4.04 13.41
N GLU A 24 -14.84 -3.01 12.81
CA GLU A 24 -15.21 -2.57 11.45
C GLU A 24 -14.88 -3.67 10.42
N THR A 25 -15.80 -3.92 9.49
CA THR A 25 -15.69 -5.05 8.56
C THR A 25 -15.66 -4.57 7.11
N PHE A 26 -14.71 -5.11 6.34
CA PHE A 26 -14.44 -4.75 4.96
C PHE A 26 -14.56 -5.98 4.06
N PRO A 27 -15.31 -5.92 2.94
CA PRO A 27 -15.32 -7.00 1.96
C PRO A 27 -13.97 -7.10 1.26
N LEU A 28 -13.44 -8.31 1.09
CA LEU A 28 -12.25 -8.53 0.26
C LEU A 28 -12.54 -8.14 -1.21
N PRO A 29 -11.53 -7.67 -1.95
CA PRO A 29 -11.70 -7.18 -3.31
C PRO A 29 -12.09 -8.32 -4.25
N ALA A 30 -13.10 -8.08 -5.09
CA ALA A 30 -13.46 -8.94 -6.21
C ALA A 30 -12.57 -8.64 -7.43
N ALA A 31 -12.63 -9.48 -8.46
CA ALA A 31 -11.83 -9.30 -9.67
C ALA A 31 -12.01 -7.92 -10.33
N SER A 32 -13.24 -7.39 -10.36
CA SER A 32 -13.54 -6.06 -10.88
C SER A 32 -12.87 -4.91 -10.12
N ASP A 33 -12.58 -5.11 -8.83
CA ASP A 33 -11.96 -4.09 -7.98
C ASP A 33 -10.49 -3.92 -8.33
N TYR A 34 -9.81 -4.97 -8.80
CA TYR A 34 -8.41 -4.90 -9.25
C TYR A 34 -8.25 -3.99 -10.47
N ASP A 35 -9.16 -4.06 -11.45
CA ASP A 35 -9.07 -3.20 -12.63
C ASP A 35 -9.23 -1.72 -12.27
N MET A 36 -10.15 -1.41 -11.35
CA MET A 36 -10.33 -0.05 -10.84
C MET A 36 -9.11 0.42 -10.05
N GLU A 37 -8.58 -0.44 -9.19
CA GLU A 37 -7.42 -0.13 -8.37
C GLU A 37 -6.16 0.08 -9.22
N ASN A 38 -5.93 -0.76 -10.22
CA ASN A 38 -4.79 -0.64 -11.14
C ASN A 38 -4.83 0.69 -11.91
N ARG A 39 -6.00 1.10 -12.39
CA ARG A 39 -6.18 2.41 -13.02
C ARG A 39 -5.92 3.56 -12.04
N ARG A 40 -6.36 3.43 -10.79
CA ARG A 40 -6.08 4.41 -9.73
C ARG A 40 -4.58 4.55 -9.48
N LEU A 41 -3.87 3.44 -9.31
CA LEU A 41 -2.42 3.42 -9.06
C LEU A 41 -1.63 4.03 -10.23
N GLN A 42 -1.97 3.66 -11.47
CA GLN A 42 -1.31 4.21 -12.66
C GLN A 42 -1.47 5.74 -12.74
N LYS A 43 -2.69 6.24 -12.46
CA LYS A 43 -2.97 7.67 -12.42
C LYS A 43 -2.12 8.37 -11.36
N LEU A 44 -2.15 7.88 -10.11
CA LEU A 44 -1.40 8.47 -9.00
C LEU A 44 0.10 8.45 -9.25
N ALA A 45 0.66 7.31 -9.67
CA ALA A 45 2.08 7.19 -9.98
C ALA A 45 2.52 8.15 -11.09
N LYS A 46 1.67 8.37 -12.11
CA LYS A 46 1.94 9.35 -13.17
C LYS A 46 1.92 10.78 -12.64
N GLU A 47 0.90 11.15 -11.87
CA GLU A 47 0.78 12.50 -11.28
C GLU A 47 1.95 12.82 -10.35
N GLN A 48 2.38 11.85 -9.54
CA GLN A 48 3.48 12.01 -8.58
C GLN A 48 4.83 12.12 -9.28
N ARG A 49 5.06 11.36 -10.36
CA ARG A 49 6.25 11.52 -11.21
C ARG A 49 6.31 12.87 -11.91
N LEU A 50 5.17 13.42 -12.32
CA LEU A 50 5.11 14.78 -12.88
C LEU A 50 5.47 15.85 -11.85
N MET A 51 5.27 15.57 -10.56
CA MET A 51 5.75 16.39 -9.44
C MET A 51 7.22 16.11 -9.07
N GLY A 52 7.93 15.27 -9.83
CA GLY A 52 9.34 14.95 -9.59
C GLY A 52 9.59 13.88 -8.52
N ARG A 53 8.55 13.21 -8.02
CA ARG A 53 8.69 12.20 -6.96
C ARG A 53 9.00 10.81 -7.53
N GLU A 54 9.92 10.10 -6.90
CA GLU A 54 10.17 8.68 -7.18
C GLU A 54 9.07 7.80 -6.54
N VAL A 55 8.64 6.74 -7.22
CA VAL A 55 7.61 5.84 -6.69
C VAL A 55 8.28 4.73 -5.88
N VAL A 56 7.96 4.65 -4.59
CA VAL A 56 8.44 3.59 -3.69
C VAL A 56 7.29 2.66 -3.37
N VAL A 57 7.51 1.35 -3.50
CA VAL A 57 6.53 0.35 -3.06
C VAL A 57 7.05 -0.34 -1.81
N VAL A 58 6.28 -0.27 -0.73
CA VAL A 58 6.54 -1.02 0.50
C VAL A 58 5.62 -2.23 0.51
N MET A 59 6.18 -3.42 0.32
CA MET A 59 5.43 -4.67 0.40
C MET A 59 5.29 -5.11 1.85
N GLY A 60 4.06 -5.26 2.31
CA GLY A 60 3.73 -5.53 3.69
C GLY A 60 3.44 -4.23 4.45
N VAL A 61 2.20 -4.06 4.91
CA VAL A 61 1.80 -2.95 5.78
C VAL A 61 1.51 -3.47 7.19
N GLY A 62 2.44 -4.28 7.68
CA GLY A 62 2.51 -4.73 9.07
C GLY A 62 2.92 -3.59 10.00
N PHE A 63 3.34 -3.94 11.22
CA PHE A 63 3.86 -2.98 12.19
C PHE A 63 5.00 -2.15 11.60
N VAL A 64 6.08 -2.81 11.19
CA VAL A 64 7.26 -2.17 10.60
C VAL A 64 6.90 -1.49 9.28
N GLY A 65 6.20 -2.18 8.39
CA GLY A 65 5.98 -1.71 7.03
C GLY A 65 5.07 -0.49 6.93
N ALA A 66 4.07 -0.37 7.81
CA ALA A 66 3.26 0.84 7.88
C ALA A 66 4.09 2.06 8.36
N VAL A 67 4.95 1.86 9.36
CA VAL A 67 5.85 2.92 9.86
C VAL A 67 6.88 3.27 8.80
N MET A 68 7.54 2.29 8.18
CA MET A 68 8.50 2.50 7.09
C MET A 68 7.87 3.24 5.90
N ALA A 69 6.64 2.88 5.52
CA ALA A 69 5.92 3.59 4.48
C ALA A 69 5.66 5.06 4.85
N GLY A 70 5.28 5.32 6.11
CA GLY A 70 5.11 6.69 6.63
C GLY A 70 6.42 7.48 6.64
N VAL A 71 7.51 6.92 7.15
CA VAL A 71 8.81 7.60 7.24
C VAL A 71 9.35 7.95 5.86
N VAL A 72 9.28 7.02 4.90
CA VAL A 72 9.73 7.28 3.52
C VAL A 72 8.86 8.36 2.86
N ALA A 73 7.54 8.28 3.02
CA ALA A 73 6.60 9.25 2.44
C ALA A 73 6.71 10.65 3.05
N ASP A 74 7.19 10.75 4.28
CA ASP A 74 7.33 12.03 4.98
C ASP A 74 8.66 12.72 4.68
N SER A 75 9.65 11.96 4.20
CA SER A 75 10.98 12.48 3.92
C SER A 75 10.94 13.57 2.83
N THR A 76 11.67 14.65 3.10
CA THR A 76 11.74 15.83 2.24
C THR A 76 13.17 16.09 1.80
N ASP A 77 13.31 16.75 0.66
CA ASP A 77 14.59 17.29 0.24
C ASP A 77 15.03 18.39 1.21
N ARG A 78 16.32 18.41 1.54
CA ARG A 78 16.87 19.30 2.57
C ARG A 78 16.89 20.76 2.14
N GLU A 79 17.02 21.02 0.84
CA GLU A 79 17.15 22.38 0.30
C GLU A 79 15.78 22.99 -0.01
N THR A 80 14.91 22.21 -0.65
CA THR A 80 13.59 22.66 -1.12
C THR A 80 12.48 22.44 -0.10
N GLY A 81 12.63 21.48 0.82
CA GLY A 81 11.58 21.07 1.75
C GLY A 81 10.45 20.25 1.10
N GLU A 82 10.56 19.95 -0.20
CA GLU A 82 9.54 19.22 -0.94
C GLU A 82 9.69 17.69 -0.76
N PRO A 83 8.58 16.92 -0.77
CA PRO A 83 8.67 15.46 -0.70
C PRO A 83 9.36 14.86 -1.93
N ASN A 84 10.29 13.92 -1.70
CA ASN A 84 11.02 13.24 -2.79
C ASN A 84 10.32 11.97 -3.29
N TYR A 85 9.45 11.38 -2.47
CA TYR A 85 8.90 10.06 -2.72
C TYR A 85 7.38 10.06 -2.66
N PHE A 86 6.79 9.22 -3.51
CA PHE A 86 5.43 8.77 -3.39
C PHE A 86 5.42 7.29 -3.03
N VAL A 87 4.83 6.96 -1.89
CA VAL A 87 4.86 5.61 -1.33
C VAL A 87 3.53 4.91 -1.56
N ILE A 88 3.60 3.69 -2.08
CA ILE A 88 2.48 2.76 -2.19
C ILE A 88 2.75 1.61 -1.21
N GLY A 89 2.01 1.57 -0.11
CA GLY A 89 1.97 0.42 0.79
C GLY A 89 1.15 -0.70 0.16
N MET A 90 1.81 -1.76 -0.32
CA MET A 90 1.17 -2.89 -0.96
C MET A 90 0.99 -4.03 0.04
N GLN A 91 -0.24 -4.50 0.22
CA GLN A 91 -0.56 -5.62 1.11
C GLN A 91 -1.45 -6.62 0.39
N ARG A 92 -1.07 -7.90 0.41
CA ARG A 92 -1.94 -8.94 -0.13
C ARG A 92 -3.27 -8.96 0.63
N PRO A 93 -4.43 -8.93 -0.04
CA PRO A 93 -5.72 -8.97 0.63
C PRO A 93 -5.93 -10.34 1.28
N SER A 94 -6.29 -10.34 2.56
CA SER A 94 -6.69 -11.54 3.30
C SER A 94 -7.66 -11.15 4.43
N PRO A 95 -8.47 -12.10 4.94
CA PRO A 95 -9.37 -11.82 6.07
C PRO A 95 -8.67 -11.19 7.29
N ARG A 96 -7.39 -11.52 7.50
CA ARG A 96 -6.60 -11.03 8.66
C ARG A 96 -6.00 -9.64 8.48
N SER A 97 -5.83 -9.17 7.25
CA SER A 97 -4.96 -8.00 6.98
C SER A 97 -5.54 -6.99 6.00
N TYR A 98 -6.60 -7.34 5.25
CA TYR A 98 -7.14 -6.43 4.26
C TYR A 98 -7.69 -5.14 4.88
N TRP A 99 -8.29 -5.21 6.08
CA TRP A 99 -8.74 -4.04 6.83
C TRP A 99 -7.67 -2.96 7.01
N LYS A 100 -6.38 -3.31 6.98
CA LYS A 100 -5.28 -2.34 7.12
C LYS A 100 -5.19 -1.36 5.95
N ILE A 101 -5.54 -1.80 4.74
CA ILE A 101 -5.48 -0.99 3.52
C ILE A 101 -6.49 0.19 3.58
N PRO A 102 -7.80 -0.02 3.82
CA PRO A 102 -8.74 1.08 3.95
C PRO A 102 -8.45 1.97 5.16
N TYR A 103 -7.90 1.45 6.26
CA TYR A 103 -7.44 2.28 7.38
C TYR A 103 -6.34 3.25 6.94
N LEU A 104 -5.28 2.72 6.32
CA LEU A 104 -4.18 3.55 5.80
C LEU A 104 -4.69 4.59 4.81
N ASN A 105 -5.55 4.21 3.86
CA ASN A 105 -6.11 5.15 2.89
C ASN A 105 -7.05 6.21 3.51
N ARG A 106 -7.54 6.01 4.74
CA ARG A 106 -8.24 7.03 5.55
C ARG A 106 -7.30 7.91 6.38
N GLY A 107 -5.98 7.65 6.33
CA GLY A 107 -4.99 8.30 7.18
C GLY A 107 -5.00 7.79 8.61
N VAL A 108 -5.54 6.59 8.85
CA VAL A 108 -5.57 5.95 10.18
C VAL A 108 -4.47 4.89 10.22
N ALA A 109 -3.63 4.94 11.26
CA ALA A 109 -2.58 3.94 11.46
C ALA A 109 -3.21 2.55 11.68
N PRO A 110 -2.79 1.50 10.94
CA PRO A 110 -3.34 0.15 11.07
C PRO A 110 -2.65 -0.65 12.19
N VAL A 111 -1.87 0.02 13.04
CA VAL A 111 -0.97 -0.56 14.04
C VAL A 111 -1.01 0.31 15.29
N GLU A 112 -0.99 -0.33 16.45
CA GLU A 112 -0.78 0.36 17.73
C GLU A 112 0.72 0.49 17.97
N ALA A 113 1.23 1.71 18.10
CA ALA A 113 2.64 1.99 18.37
C ALA A 113 2.79 2.74 19.69
N GLU A 114 3.89 2.50 20.41
CA GLU A 114 4.23 3.25 21.63
C GLU A 114 4.64 4.69 21.31
N ASP A 115 5.21 4.91 20.12
CA ASP A 115 5.62 6.24 19.66
C ASP A 115 4.38 7.05 19.22
N PRO A 116 4.09 8.18 19.89
CA PRO A 116 2.92 9.01 19.59
C PRO A 116 2.99 9.67 18.21
N GLU A 117 4.14 9.72 17.55
CA GLU A 117 4.32 10.37 16.25
C GLU A 117 3.85 9.50 15.08
N VAL A 118 3.65 8.19 15.26
CA VAL A 118 3.31 7.27 14.17
C VAL A 118 1.96 7.57 13.55
N ALA A 119 0.92 7.80 14.37
CA ALA A 119 -0.42 8.08 13.85
C ALA A 119 -0.50 9.45 13.14
N PRO A 120 0.01 10.56 13.73
CA PRO A 120 0.11 11.86 13.04
C PRO A 120 0.93 11.81 11.74
N LEU A 121 2.03 11.04 11.72
CA LEU A 121 2.85 10.84 10.53
C LEU A 121 2.05 10.24 9.36
N ILE A 122 1.33 9.15 9.62
CA ILE A 122 0.50 8.49 8.61
C ILE A 122 -0.63 9.41 8.16
N GLU A 123 -1.30 10.08 9.10
CA GLU A 123 -2.39 10.99 8.80
C GLU A 123 -1.94 12.13 7.87
N ARG A 124 -0.84 12.82 8.22
CA ARG A 124 -0.25 13.89 7.40
C ARG A 124 0.11 13.40 6.00
N ASN A 125 0.76 12.24 5.89
CA ASN A 125 1.20 11.72 4.59
C ASN A 125 0.05 11.36 3.67
N VAL A 126 -1.09 10.93 4.22
CA VAL A 126 -2.26 10.53 3.44
C VAL A 126 -3.16 11.73 3.14
N LYS A 127 -3.45 12.57 4.13
CA LYS A 127 -4.44 13.64 4.02
C LYS A 127 -3.85 14.97 3.55
N GLU A 128 -2.64 15.31 4.01
CA GLU A 128 -2.05 16.63 3.78
C GLU A 128 -1.01 16.61 2.65
N LYS A 129 0.07 15.82 2.81
CA LYS A 129 1.14 15.72 1.81
C LYS A 129 0.73 14.91 0.58
N GLN A 130 -0.23 14.00 0.75
CA GLN A 130 -0.70 13.05 -0.27
C GLN A 130 0.47 12.27 -0.91
N THR A 131 1.43 11.88 -0.08
CA THR A 131 2.64 11.13 -0.43
C THR A 131 2.52 9.65 -0.11
N LEU A 132 1.45 9.21 0.58
CA LEU A 132 1.22 7.82 0.96
C LEU A 132 -0.16 7.34 0.53
N THR A 133 -0.22 6.15 -0.08
CA THR A 133 -1.47 5.39 -0.29
C THR A 133 -1.21 3.91 -0.05
N ALA A 134 -2.25 3.14 0.25
CA ALA A 134 -2.20 1.69 0.35
C ALA A 134 -2.98 1.02 -0.80
N SER A 135 -2.57 -0.20 -1.16
CA SER A 135 -3.19 -0.99 -2.21
C SER A 135 -3.16 -2.49 -1.91
N PHE A 136 -4.15 -3.20 -2.46
CA PHE A 136 -4.15 -4.66 -2.51
C PHE A 136 -3.56 -5.25 -3.80
N SER A 137 -3.26 -4.42 -4.80
CA SER A 137 -2.81 -4.89 -6.11
C SER A 137 -1.30 -5.05 -6.20
N PHE A 138 -0.85 -6.20 -6.69
CA PHE A 138 0.57 -6.45 -7.00
C PHE A 138 1.08 -5.63 -8.19
N GLU A 139 0.19 -5.07 -9.02
CA GLU A 139 0.56 -4.18 -10.13
C GLU A 139 1.30 -2.92 -9.64
N ALA A 140 1.17 -2.57 -8.35
CA ALA A 140 1.99 -1.53 -7.72
C ALA A 140 3.49 -1.76 -7.98
N LEU A 141 3.97 -3.01 -7.97
CA LEU A 141 5.39 -3.33 -8.16
C LEU A 141 5.91 -2.93 -9.54
N ALA A 142 5.09 -3.05 -10.59
CA ALA A 142 5.45 -2.60 -11.93
C ALA A 142 5.65 -1.08 -12.01
N LEU A 143 4.98 -0.34 -11.11
CA LEU A 143 5.10 1.12 -11.01
C LEU A 143 6.29 1.55 -10.15
N ALA A 144 6.96 0.67 -9.43
CA ALA A 144 8.00 1.04 -8.49
C ALA A 144 9.30 1.48 -9.18
N ASP A 145 9.98 2.44 -8.58
CA ASP A 145 11.38 2.79 -8.83
C ASP A 145 12.26 2.21 -7.70
N VAL A 146 11.73 2.08 -6.48
CA VAL A 146 12.32 1.35 -5.36
C VAL A 146 11.28 0.40 -4.76
N VAL A 147 11.71 -0.82 -4.40
CA VAL A 147 10.89 -1.76 -3.64
C VAL A 147 11.54 -2.01 -2.28
N VAL A 148 10.75 -1.82 -1.24
CA VAL A 148 11.05 -2.22 0.13
C VAL A 148 10.22 -3.46 0.42
N VAL A 149 10.86 -4.58 0.75
CA VAL A 149 10.16 -5.80 1.13
C VAL A 149 10.18 -5.90 2.65
N ASP A 150 9.04 -5.62 3.28
CA ASP A 150 8.83 -5.77 4.72
C ASP A 150 7.73 -6.79 4.99
N VAL A 151 8.05 -8.04 4.68
CA VAL A 151 7.15 -9.17 4.91
C VAL A 151 7.62 -9.89 6.16
N GLN A 152 6.72 -9.98 7.14
CA GLN A 152 6.97 -10.76 8.36
C GLN A 152 7.40 -12.19 8.00
N CYS A 153 8.63 -12.52 8.34
CA CYS A 153 9.18 -13.86 8.21
C CYS A 153 8.82 -14.64 9.48
N ASP A 154 7.67 -15.33 9.47
CA ASP A 154 7.29 -16.19 10.58
C ASP A 154 8.34 -17.29 10.79
N TYR A 155 8.97 -17.27 11.97
CA TYR A 155 9.92 -18.27 12.39
C TYR A 155 9.17 -19.52 12.86
N TYR A 156 9.42 -20.66 12.23
CA TYR A 156 9.23 -21.94 12.92
C TYR A 156 10.26 -22.01 14.06
N THR A 157 9.74 -22.14 15.28
CA THR A 157 10.38 -21.91 16.58
C THR A 157 11.79 -22.48 16.74
N ARG A 158 12.85 -21.64 16.73
CA ARG A 158 14.12 -21.91 17.46
C ARG A 158 15.15 -20.76 17.62
N MET A 159 14.82 -19.50 17.37
CA MET A 159 15.71 -18.38 17.72
C MET A 159 14.94 -17.06 17.87
N PRO A 160 15.27 -16.21 18.87
CA PRO A 160 14.59 -14.93 19.06
C PRO A 160 15.24 -13.86 18.17
N TRP A 161 14.42 -13.23 17.32
CA TRP A 161 14.70 -12.00 16.56
C TRP A 161 15.64 -12.10 15.34
N ALA A 162 15.09 -12.46 14.17
CA ALA A 162 15.63 -11.93 12.91
C ALA A 162 14.51 -11.31 12.08
N MET A 163 14.65 -10.01 11.81
CA MET A 163 13.85 -9.27 10.85
C MET A 163 14.55 -9.42 9.49
N CYS A 164 13.83 -9.81 8.44
CA CYS A 164 14.39 -9.82 7.08
C CYS A 164 13.89 -8.58 6.34
N GLU A 165 14.66 -7.50 6.44
CA GLU A 165 14.44 -6.29 5.64
C GLU A 165 15.32 -6.37 4.40
N THR A 166 14.76 -6.11 3.22
CA THR A 166 15.56 -5.94 2.00
C THR A 166 15.01 -4.77 1.20
N VAL A 167 15.86 -3.77 0.97
CA VAL A 167 15.58 -2.64 0.09
C VAL A 167 16.32 -2.85 -1.21
N THR A 168 15.60 -2.89 -2.32
CA THR A 168 16.19 -3.00 -3.66
C THR A 168 15.76 -1.80 -4.49
N ARG A 169 16.72 -0.99 -4.93
CA ARG A 169 16.49 0.02 -5.96
C ARG A 169 16.41 -0.68 -7.31
N ILE A 170 15.33 -0.46 -8.04
CA ILE A 170 15.18 -0.98 -9.39
C ILE A 170 15.90 0.00 -10.32
N SER A 171 17.11 -0.35 -10.76
CA SER A 171 17.77 0.40 -11.84
C SER A 171 17.05 0.08 -13.16
N LYS A 172 16.17 0.99 -13.60
CA LYS A 172 15.50 0.82 -14.90
C LYS A 172 16.43 1.22 -16.04
N PRO A 173 16.63 0.36 -17.06
CA PRO A 173 16.74 0.78 -18.44
C PRO A 173 15.37 0.58 -19.13
N TRP A 174 14.29 1.14 -18.59
CA TRP A 174 12.99 1.09 -19.28
C TRP A 174 12.91 2.27 -20.25
N LYS A 175 13.62 2.14 -21.39
CA LYS A 175 13.25 2.90 -22.58
C LYS A 175 11.85 2.45 -22.97
N THR A 176 10.84 3.26 -22.68
CA THR A 176 9.56 3.15 -23.38
C THR A 176 9.70 3.94 -24.68
N ALA A 177 9.51 3.20 -25.78
CA ALA A 177 9.23 3.73 -27.10
C ALA A 177 7.85 4.41 -27.13
#